data_AF-A0A519K3A0-F1
#
_entry.id   AF-A0A519K3A0-F1
#
_cell.length_a   1.000
_cell.length_b   1.000
_cell.length_c   1.000
_cell.angle_alpha   90.00
_cell.angle_beta   90.00
_cell.angle_gamma   90.00
#
_symmetry.space_group_name_H-M   'P 1'
#
loop_
_entity.id
_entity.type
_entity.pdbx_description
1 polymer ?
#
loop_
_entity_poly.entity_id
_entity_poly.type
_entity_poly.pdbx_seq_one_letter_code
_entity_poly.pdbx_strand_id
1 'polypeptide(L)'
;MEKLVPFTIYDLAKVTNHRSGESKFGETMLTIPKDASATEFLASCDARYVLLGIPEDIGVRANAGRPGAASAWKSAIKAIANMQHNRFCKGYHILVLGTLDVSAEMHAAQNLDYQNTADRKLLFELVECIDKEVCHIMSLIVSAGKIPIVIGGGHNNAYGNIKGTALAKGKQVNAINFDAHSDFRILEGRHSGNGFSYAFEEAFLKRYFVFGLHESYTSKKVLKVLKKREDDRVRFNTYDEIAIRREKQFDEEMVQALDYIKDDPFGIEIDLDAIPGIASSAMTCSGFSVEELRRFITYFGQSENAAYLHICEGAPDLAEDKNAHLIGKLIGYLITDFMKANHEEEEEEVDL
;
A
#
# COMPACT_ATOMS: atom_id res chain seq x y z
N MET A 1 13.67 16.25 -1.27
CA MET A 1 13.24 14.99 -1.91
C MET A 1 14.26 14.60 -2.97
N GLU A 2 15.45 14.13 -2.56
CA GLU A 2 16.55 13.86 -3.51
C GLU A 2 16.34 12.56 -4.31
N LYS A 3 15.75 11.54 -3.68
CA LYS A 3 15.43 10.24 -4.29
C LYS A 3 14.07 10.20 -5.01
N LEU A 4 13.48 11.35 -5.35
CA LEU A 4 12.20 11.38 -6.07
C LEU A 4 12.45 11.46 -7.58
N VAL A 5 11.85 10.54 -8.34
CA VAL A 5 11.66 10.68 -9.79
C VAL A 5 10.26 11.27 -10.03
N PRO A 6 10.15 12.58 -10.32
CA PRO A 6 8.84 13.23 -10.43
C PRO A 6 8.09 12.72 -11.67
N PHE A 7 6.79 12.49 -11.53
CA PHE A 7 5.92 12.20 -12.68
C PHE A 7 5.47 13.51 -13.31
N THR A 8 5.90 13.75 -14.55
CA THR A 8 5.64 15.04 -15.20
C THR A 8 4.30 15.03 -15.94
N ILE A 9 3.80 16.22 -16.26
CA ILE A 9 2.63 16.37 -17.14
C ILE A 9 2.81 15.67 -18.50
N TYR A 10 4.05 15.59 -19.00
CA TYR A 10 4.34 14.87 -20.24
C TYR A 10 4.22 13.36 -20.07
N ASP A 11 4.63 12.82 -18.93
CA ASP A 11 4.49 11.38 -18.65
C ASP A 11 3.02 11.02 -18.45
N LEU A 12 2.25 11.90 -17.82
CA LEU A 12 0.81 11.75 -17.68
C LEU A 12 0.10 11.76 -19.03
N ALA A 13 0.44 12.69 -19.91
CA ALA A 13 -0.09 12.74 -21.27
C ALA A 13 0.23 11.45 -22.07
N LYS A 14 1.44 10.90 -21.94
CA LYS A 14 1.84 9.65 -22.65
C LYS A 14 1.00 8.43 -22.28
N VAL A 15 0.57 8.34 -21.02
CA VAL A 15 -0.21 7.18 -20.54
C VAL A 15 -1.72 7.38 -20.68
N THR A 16 -2.17 8.60 -20.96
CA THR A 16 -3.60 8.95 -21.07
C THR A 16 -4.08 8.80 -22.50
N ASN A 17 -5.12 7.99 -22.71
CA ASN A 17 -5.74 7.88 -24.03
C ASN A 17 -6.85 8.92 -24.15
N HIS A 18 -6.78 9.83 -25.12
CA HIS A 18 -7.84 10.80 -25.35
C HIS A 18 -8.96 10.21 -26.22
N ARG A 19 -10.21 10.53 -25.88
CA ARG A 19 -11.40 10.21 -26.67
C ARG A 19 -12.41 11.34 -26.59
N SER A 20 -12.85 11.84 -27.74
CA SER A 20 -13.83 12.93 -27.83
C SER A 20 -15.12 12.59 -27.07
N GLY A 21 -15.59 13.51 -26.23
CA GLY A 21 -16.83 13.36 -25.45
C GLY A 21 -16.66 12.64 -24.10
N GLU A 22 -15.43 12.26 -23.74
CA GLU A 22 -15.10 11.71 -22.42
C GLU A 22 -14.08 12.63 -21.72
N SER A 23 -14.01 12.55 -20.41
CA SER A 23 -12.93 13.15 -19.63
C SER A 23 -12.31 12.07 -18.76
N LYS A 24 -10.99 11.99 -18.74
CA LYS A 24 -10.26 10.97 -17.99
C LYS A 24 -9.49 11.56 -16.82
N PHE A 25 -9.12 10.69 -15.89
CA PHE A 25 -8.28 11.05 -14.76
C PHE A 25 -6.98 11.71 -15.20
N GLY A 26 -6.29 11.15 -16.20
CA GLY A 26 -5.02 11.71 -16.66
C GLY A 26 -5.13 13.08 -17.34
N GLU A 27 -6.34 13.55 -17.63
CA GLU A 27 -6.59 14.92 -18.11
C GLU A 27 -6.81 15.92 -16.97
N THR A 28 -7.04 15.44 -15.74
CA THR A 28 -7.46 16.26 -14.59
C THR A 28 -6.60 16.08 -13.33
N MET A 29 -5.83 14.99 -13.21
CA MET A 29 -4.87 14.80 -12.12
C MET A 29 -3.77 15.86 -12.15
N LEU A 30 -3.29 16.24 -10.97
CA LEU A 30 -2.21 17.19 -10.82
C LEU A 30 -0.85 16.49 -10.91
N THR A 31 0.16 17.24 -11.34
CA THR A 31 1.59 16.85 -11.30
C THR A 31 2.41 18.03 -10.78
N ILE A 32 3.60 17.79 -10.24
CA ILE A 32 4.50 18.89 -9.83
C ILE A 32 4.87 19.74 -11.05
N PRO A 33 4.64 21.07 -11.04
CA PRO A 33 5.09 21.95 -12.11
C PRO A 33 6.61 21.94 -12.25
N LYS A 34 7.11 22.03 -13.48
CA LYS A 34 8.54 21.87 -13.81
C LYS A 34 9.48 22.75 -12.97
N ASP A 35 9.07 23.98 -12.68
CA ASP A 35 9.91 24.98 -12.01
C ASP A 35 9.52 25.17 -10.53
N ALA A 36 8.65 24.31 -9.99
CA ALA A 36 8.21 24.37 -8.60
C ALA A 36 9.01 23.39 -7.71
N SER A 37 9.25 23.80 -6.46
CA SER A 37 9.72 22.88 -5.43
C SER A 37 8.63 21.86 -5.11
N ALA A 38 8.96 20.57 -5.15
CA ALA A 38 8.01 19.51 -4.84
C ALA A 38 7.42 19.66 -3.43
N THR A 39 8.23 20.04 -2.45
CA THR A 39 7.79 20.23 -1.06
C THR A 39 6.86 21.42 -0.91
N GLU A 40 7.16 22.54 -1.58
CA GLU A 40 6.29 23.73 -1.53
C GLU A 40 4.96 23.45 -2.23
N PHE A 41 5.00 22.81 -3.41
CA PHE A 41 3.80 22.49 -4.16
C PHE A 41 2.92 21.45 -3.46
N LEU A 42 3.53 20.48 -2.76
CA LEU A 42 2.78 19.55 -1.90
C LEU A 42 2.00 20.26 -0.80
N ALA A 43 2.57 21.31 -0.21
CA ALA A 43 1.90 22.08 0.84
C ALA A 43 0.81 23.02 0.28
N SER A 44 0.97 23.51 -0.95
CA SER A 44 0.09 24.53 -1.51
C SER A 44 -1.01 24.02 -2.46
N CYS A 45 -0.88 22.80 -3.00
CA CYS A 45 -1.87 22.29 -3.96
C CYS A 45 -3.17 21.85 -3.27
N ASP A 46 -4.28 21.85 -4.00
CA ASP A 46 -5.59 21.46 -3.45
C ASP A 46 -5.84 19.94 -3.45
N ALA A 47 -4.97 19.16 -4.10
CA ALA A 47 -5.10 17.71 -4.10
C ALA A 47 -5.05 17.16 -2.66
N ARG A 48 -6.01 16.30 -2.31
CA ARG A 48 -6.07 15.63 -1.01
C ARG A 48 -5.15 14.42 -0.96
N TYR A 49 -5.07 13.70 -2.08
CA TYR A 49 -4.34 12.45 -2.20
C TYR A 49 -3.06 12.63 -3.00
N VAL A 50 -1.99 11.96 -2.57
CA VAL A 50 -0.69 11.97 -3.24
C VAL A 50 -0.33 10.57 -3.65
N LEU A 51 -0.29 10.33 -4.97
CA LEU A 51 0.04 9.04 -5.54
C LEU A 51 1.56 8.88 -5.67
N LEU A 52 2.10 7.85 -5.02
CA LEU A 52 3.53 7.52 -4.97
C LEU A 52 3.75 6.05 -5.33
N GLY A 53 4.71 5.78 -6.22
CA GLY A 53 5.16 4.42 -6.51
C GLY A 53 6.49 4.07 -5.85
N ILE A 54 6.64 2.83 -5.39
CA ILE A 54 7.92 2.29 -4.91
C ILE A 54 8.25 1.06 -5.77
N PRO A 55 8.91 1.23 -6.93
CA PRO A 55 9.09 0.16 -7.90
C PRO A 55 10.27 -0.77 -7.54
N GLU A 56 10.14 -1.53 -6.45
CA GLU A 56 11.14 -2.51 -5.98
C GLU A 56 10.54 -3.87 -5.61
N ASP A 57 11.40 -4.90 -5.53
CA ASP A 57 11.05 -6.23 -5.00
C ASP A 57 12.19 -6.85 -4.16
N ILE A 58 13.12 -6.02 -3.68
CA ILE A 58 14.28 -6.46 -2.89
C ILE A 58 13.82 -7.06 -1.58
N GLY A 59 12.82 -6.48 -0.92
CA GLY A 59 12.26 -7.04 0.31
C GLY A 59 11.59 -8.39 0.11
N VAL A 60 10.95 -8.60 -1.05
CA VAL A 60 10.37 -9.89 -1.45
C VAL A 60 11.48 -10.93 -1.60
N ARG A 61 12.54 -10.60 -2.32
CA ARG A 61 13.70 -11.47 -2.54
C ARG A 61 14.44 -11.78 -1.24
N ALA A 62 14.54 -10.79 -0.35
CA ALA A 62 15.09 -10.92 1.00
C ALA A 62 14.25 -11.84 1.91
N ASN A 63 13.01 -12.15 1.52
CA ASN A 63 12.12 -13.09 2.20
C ASN A 63 11.95 -14.41 1.40
N ALA A 64 12.89 -14.71 0.49
CA ALA A 64 12.84 -15.87 -0.42
C ALA A 64 11.65 -15.90 -1.40
N GLY A 65 11.00 -14.76 -1.63
CA GLY A 65 9.92 -14.62 -2.60
C GLY A 65 10.41 -14.45 -4.04
N ARG A 66 9.47 -14.48 -4.99
CA ARG A 66 9.74 -14.26 -6.41
C ARG A 66 9.73 -12.76 -6.74
N PRO A 67 10.73 -12.24 -7.48
CA PRO A 67 10.72 -10.86 -7.95
C PRO A 67 9.58 -10.59 -8.93
N GLY A 68 9.15 -9.34 -9.04
CA GLY A 68 8.08 -8.91 -9.94
C GLY A 68 7.22 -7.77 -9.42
N ALA A 69 7.17 -7.53 -8.10
CA ALA A 69 6.37 -6.48 -7.49
C ALA A 69 6.77 -5.07 -7.96
N ALA A 70 8.03 -4.87 -8.38
CA ALA A 70 8.53 -3.63 -8.98
C ALA A 70 7.74 -3.18 -10.22
N SER A 71 7.04 -4.09 -10.90
CA SER A 71 6.26 -3.81 -12.11
C SER A 71 4.87 -3.18 -11.84
N ALA A 72 4.40 -3.19 -10.58
CA ALA A 72 3.06 -2.73 -10.19
C ALA A 72 2.77 -1.30 -10.65
N TRP A 73 3.69 -0.37 -10.34
CA TRP A 73 3.53 1.07 -10.60
C TRP A 73 3.17 1.35 -12.07
N LYS A 74 3.95 0.79 -13.00
CA LYS A 74 3.80 1.04 -14.43
C LYS A 74 2.46 0.56 -14.96
N SER A 75 1.98 -0.59 -14.48
CA SER A 75 0.67 -1.12 -14.83
C SER A 75 -0.46 -0.25 -14.25
N ALA A 76 -0.34 0.12 -12.96
CA ALA A 76 -1.34 0.88 -12.24
C ALA A 76 -1.50 2.32 -12.75
N ILE A 77 -0.42 3.09 -12.92
CA ILE A 77 -0.53 4.49 -13.35
C ILE A 77 -1.21 4.62 -14.73
N LYS A 78 -0.93 3.67 -15.63
CA LYS A 78 -1.59 3.62 -16.94
C LYS A 78 -3.09 3.32 -16.81
N ALA A 79 -3.47 2.40 -15.93
CA ALA A 79 -4.87 2.08 -15.69
C ALA A 79 -5.62 3.26 -15.05
N ILE A 80 -5.04 3.86 -14.01
CA ILE A 80 -5.60 4.99 -13.25
C ILE A 80 -5.80 6.20 -14.17
N ALA A 81 -4.78 6.59 -14.96
CA ALA A 81 -4.87 7.72 -15.88
C ALA A 81 -6.01 7.56 -16.91
N ASN A 82 -6.43 6.33 -17.20
CA ASN A 82 -7.48 6.02 -18.16
C ASN A 82 -8.87 5.79 -17.54
N MET A 83 -9.03 6.01 -16.23
CA MET A 83 -10.33 5.99 -15.58
C MET A 83 -11.16 7.21 -15.95
N GLN A 84 -12.48 7.07 -15.91
CA GLN A 84 -13.40 8.16 -16.21
C GLN A 84 -13.41 9.18 -15.08
N HIS A 85 -13.27 10.45 -15.46
CA HIS A 85 -13.59 11.58 -14.61
C HIS A 85 -15.10 11.84 -14.69
N ASN A 86 -15.82 11.73 -13.58
CA ASN A 86 -17.27 11.97 -13.50
C ASN A 86 -17.70 12.30 -12.07
N ARG A 87 -19.01 12.41 -11.82
CA ARG A 87 -19.57 12.73 -10.50
C ARG A 87 -19.05 11.85 -9.35
N PHE A 88 -18.75 10.58 -9.62
CA PHE A 88 -18.26 9.62 -8.61
C PHE A 88 -16.74 9.56 -8.49
N CYS A 89 -16.01 10.04 -9.49
CA CYS A 89 -14.58 9.81 -9.63
C CYS A 89 -13.93 11.11 -10.14
N LYS A 90 -13.25 11.83 -9.24
CA LYS A 90 -12.73 13.17 -9.51
C LYS A 90 -11.20 13.14 -9.51
N GLY A 91 -10.60 13.17 -10.71
CA GLY A 91 -9.14 13.07 -10.87
C GLY A 91 -8.35 14.21 -10.22
N TYR A 92 -8.91 15.42 -10.10
CA TYR A 92 -8.20 16.59 -9.56
C TYR A 92 -7.89 16.49 -8.06
N HIS A 93 -8.47 15.54 -7.31
CA HIS A 93 -8.06 15.29 -5.91
C HIS A 93 -6.74 14.52 -5.80
N ILE A 94 -6.17 14.04 -6.91
CA ILE A 94 -4.92 13.31 -6.94
C ILE A 94 -3.81 14.20 -7.47
N LEU A 95 -2.73 14.29 -6.70
CA LEU A 95 -1.41 14.70 -7.18
C LEU A 95 -0.58 13.43 -7.47
N VAL A 96 -0.18 13.23 -8.72
CA VAL A 96 0.77 12.17 -9.09
C VAL A 96 2.18 12.68 -8.81
N LEU A 97 2.77 12.23 -7.70
CA LEU A 97 4.11 12.66 -7.31
C LEU A 97 5.19 11.97 -8.16
N GLY A 98 5.01 10.68 -8.43
CA GLY A 98 5.95 9.85 -9.19
C GLY A 98 6.45 8.67 -8.39
N THR A 99 7.73 8.32 -8.55
CA THR A 99 8.30 7.13 -7.94
C THR A 99 9.52 7.45 -7.10
N LEU A 100 9.74 6.64 -6.07
CA LEU A 100 11.03 6.61 -5.39
C LEU A 100 12.10 6.01 -6.31
N ASP A 101 13.27 6.66 -6.39
CA ASP A 101 14.43 6.18 -7.13
C ASP A 101 15.18 5.11 -6.34
N VAL A 102 14.82 3.87 -6.65
CA VAL A 102 15.41 2.64 -6.11
C VAL A 102 16.35 1.96 -7.12
N SER A 103 16.72 2.67 -8.21
CA SER A 103 17.44 2.06 -9.34
C SER A 103 18.84 1.53 -8.94
N ALA A 104 19.54 2.24 -8.07
CA ALA A 104 20.86 1.85 -7.58
C ALA A 104 20.76 0.59 -6.70
N GLU A 105 19.77 0.55 -5.81
CA GLU A 105 19.51 -0.56 -4.91
C GLU A 105 19.08 -1.81 -5.71
N MET A 106 18.19 -1.64 -6.69
CA MET A 106 17.75 -2.72 -7.59
C MET A 106 18.90 -3.28 -8.43
N HIS A 107 19.79 -2.42 -8.94
CA HIS A 107 20.99 -2.86 -9.66
C HIS A 107 21.95 -3.63 -8.74
N ALA A 108 22.19 -3.13 -7.52
CA ALA A 108 23.02 -3.83 -6.53
C ALA A 108 22.45 -5.21 -6.16
N ALA A 109 21.13 -5.33 -6.11
CA ALA A 109 20.46 -6.59 -5.81
C ALA A 109 20.48 -7.58 -6.98
N GLN A 110 20.65 -7.17 -8.24
CA GLN A 110 20.31 -7.96 -9.44
C GLN A 110 20.78 -9.43 -9.42
N ASN A 111 22.00 -9.70 -8.95
CA ASN A 111 22.61 -11.04 -8.98
C ASN A 111 22.73 -11.70 -7.60
N LEU A 112 22.13 -11.12 -6.56
CA LEU A 112 22.18 -11.67 -5.20
C LEU A 112 21.27 -12.90 -5.06
N ASP A 113 21.82 -13.96 -4.48
CA ASP A 113 21.11 -15.20 -4.18
C ASP A 113 20.78 -15.30 -2.69
N TYR A 114 19.49 -15.40 -2.36
CA TYR A 114 19.01 -15.57 -0.99
C TYR A 114 19.62 -16.79 -0.27
N GLN A 115 19.98 -17.86 -1.01
CA GLN A 115 20.59 -19.05 -0.42
C GLN A 115 22.04 -18.80 0.02
N ASN A 116 22.71 -17.78 -0.52
CA ASN A 116 24.01 -17.35 -0.08
C ASN A 116 23.88 -16.42 1.14
N THR A 117 24.56 -16.76 2.23
CA THR A 117 24.45 -16.01 3.49
C THR A 117 24.97 -14.57 3.39
N ALA A 118 26.01 -14.31 2.60
CA ALA A 118 26.56 -12.97 2.41
C ALA A 118 25.62 -12.11 1.56
N ASP A 119 25.11 -12.68 0.47
CA ASP A 119 24.16 -12.02 -0.43
C ASP A 119 22.85 -11.70 0.30
N ARG A 120 22.34 -12.63 1.12
CA ARG A 120 21.17 -12.41 1.97
C ARG A 120 21.36 -11.23 2.92
N LYS A 121 22.54 -11.10 3.53
CA LYS A 121 22.85 -9.96 4.39
C LYS A 121 22.82 -8.65 3.60
N LEU A 122 23.38 -8.65 2.39
CA LEU A 122 23.35 -7.48 1.52
C LEU A 122 21.93 -7.12 1.08
N LEU A 123 21.06 -8.10 0.80
CA LEU A 123 19.64 -7.86 0.55
C LEU A 123 18.98 -7.14 1.73
N PHE A 124 19.23 -7.56 2.97
CA PHE A 124 18.72 -6.88 4.17
C PHE A 124 19.20 -5.43 4.27
N GLU A 125 20.49 -5.19 4.03
CA GLU A 125 21.07 -3.84 4.05
C GLU A 125 20.47 -2.93 2.98
N LEU A 126 20.15 -3.47 1.80
CA LEU A 126 19.47 -2.73 0.73
C LEU A 126 18.03 -2.36 1.09
N VAL A 127 17.29 -3.28 1.74
CA VAL A 127 15.93 -2.99 2.24
C VAL A 127 15.97 -1.87 3.29
N GLU A 128 16.94 -1.89 4.20
CA GLU A 128 17.13 -0.80 5.19
C GLU A 128 17.42 0.55 4.55
N CYS A 129 18.12 0.59 3.41
CA CYS A 129 18.31 1.82 2.64
C CYS A 129 16.99 2.33 2.06
N ILE A 130 16.20 1.44 1.46
CA ILE A 130 14.87 1.80 0.92
C ILE A 130 13.95 2.30 2.05
N ASP A 131 13.94 1.61 3.20
CA ASP A 131 13.12 1.97 4.36
C ASP A 131 13.34 3.42 4.82
N LYS A 132 14.59 3.92 4.79
CA LYS A 132 14.91 5.31 5.15
C LYS A 132 14.30 6.31 4.17
N GLU A 133 14.36 6.02 2.88
CA GLU A 133 13.85 6.89 1.83
C GLU A 133 12.31 6.89 1.82
N VAL A 134 11.68 5.72 1.99
CA VAL A 134 10.22 5.60 2.15
C VAL A 134 9.76 6.38 3.38
N CYS A 135 10.45 6.22 4.52
CA CYS A 135 10.16 6.97 5.73
C CYS A 135 10.24 8.49 5.50
N HIS A 136 11.30 8.95 4.82
CA HIS A 136 11.49 10.38 4.54
C HIS A 136 10.38 10.95 3.65
N ILE A 137 10.06 10.29 2.53
CA ILE A 137 9.05 10.80 1.59
C ILE A 137 7.65 10.76 2.18
N MET A 138 7.32 9.70 2.94
CA MET A 138 6.04 9.59 3.65
C MET A 138 5.89 10.69 4.69
N SER A 139 6.95 10.97 5.45
CA SER A 139 6.95 12.07 6.43
C SER A 139 6.68 13.43 5.77
N LEU A 140 7.29 13.70 4.61
CA LEU A 140 7.07 14.95 3.88
C LEU A 140 5.63 15.09 3.37
N ILE A 141 5.06 14.02 2.78
CA ILE A 141 3.69 14.04 2.25
C ILE A 141 2.68 14.25 3.39
N VAL A 142 2.81 13.49 4.48
CA VAL A 142 1.88 13.58 5.63
C VAL A 142 2.03 14.91 6.36
N SER A 143 3.25 15.45 6.49
CA SER A 143 3.49 16.77 7.09
C SER A 143 2.88 17.91 6.28
N ALA A 144 2.72 17.74 4.96
CA ALA A 144 2.00 18.67 4.10
C ALA A 144 0.47 18.57 4.22
N GLY A 145 -0.05 17.75 5.15
CA GLY A 145 -1.49 17.55 5.37
C GLY A 145 -2.15 16.69 4.29
N LYS A 146 -1.37 15.95 3.50
CA LYS A 146 -1.87 15.10 2.41
C LYS A 146 -1.97 13.64 2.84
N ILE A 147 -2.80 12.88 2.13
CA ILE A 147 -2.97 11.44 2.33
C ILE A 147 -2.17 10.69 1.25
N PRO A 148 -1.06 10.01 1.60
CA PRO A 148 -0.32 9.18 0.67
C PRO A 148 -1.14 7.98 0.20
N ILE A 149 -1.07 7.69 -1.10
CA ILE A 149 -1.53 6.45 -1.72
C ILE A 149 -0.31 5.81 -2.38
N VAL A 150 0.17 4.71 -1.80
CA VAL A 150 1.44 4.06 -2.16
C VAL A 150 1.17 2.80 -2.98
N ILE A 151 1.82 2.67 -4.14
CA ILE A 151 1.72 1.49 -5.03
C ILE A 151 3.06 0.78 -5.15
N GLY A 152 3.05 -0.51 -4.84
CA GLY A 152 4.25 -1.33 -4.77
C GLY A 152 5.18 -0.87 -3.65
N GLY A 153 6.31 -1.51 -3.45
CA GLY A 153 6.79 -2.75 -4.06
C GLY A 153 6.38 -3.93 -3.21
N GLY A 154 7.36 -4.55 -2.56
CA GLY A 154 7.10 -5.57 -1.53
C GLY A 154 6.49 -4.97 -0.27
N HIS A 155 5.89 -5.83 0.56
CA HIS A 155 5.26 -5.41 1.82
C HIS A 155 6.27 -4.90 2.87
N ASN A 156 7.58 -4.98 2.61
CA ASN A 156 8.61 -4.35 3.46
C ASN A 156 8.41 -2.84 3.58
N ASN A 157 7.83 -2.20 2.56
CA ASN A 157 7.60 -0.76 2.55
C ASN A 157 6.63 -0.29 3.65
N ALA A 158 5.81 -1.18 4.22
CA ALA A 158 4.96 -0.89 5.37
C ALA A 158 5.76 -0.29 6.54
N TYR A 159 7.00 -0.74 6.79
CA TYR A 159 7.84 -0.16 7.85
C TYR A 159 8.10 1.34 7.61
N GLY A 160 8.53 1.70 6.40
CA GLY A 160 8.77 3.10 6.02
C GLY A 160 7.49 3.93 6.05
N ASN A 161 6.37 3.36 5.58
CA ASN A 161 5.06 4.00 5.58
C ASN A 161 4.59 4.34 7.00
N ILE A 162 4.63 3.36 7.90
CA ILE A 162 4.26 3.51 9.32
C ILE A 162 5.17 4.53 10.00
N LYS A 163 6.49 4.35 9.88
CA LYS A 163 7.48 5.21 10.55
C LYS A 163 7.42 6.64 10.06
N GLY A 164 7.36 6.86 8.74
CA GLY A 164 7.23 8.19 8.14
C GLY A 164 5.96 8.90 8.60
N THR A 165 4.83 8.19 8.60
CA THR A 165 3.55 8.74 9.08
C THR A 165 3.59 9.07 10.57
N ALA A 166 4.13 8.19 11.40
CA ALA A 166 4.27 8.42 12.84
C ALA A 166 5.15 9.64 13.16
N LEU A 167 6.28 9.79 12.45
CA LEU A 167 7.15 10.95 12.59
C LEU A 167 6.43 12.25 12.20
N ALA A 168 5.70 12.27 11.09
CA ALA A 168 4.94 13.44 10.66
C ALA A 168 3.80 13.80 11.62
N LYS A 169 3.12 12.81 12.22
CA LYS A 169 2.06 13.03 13.21
C LYS A 169 2.60 13.31 14.62
N GLY A 170 3.90 13.13 14.86
CA GLY A 170 4.52 13.28 16.18
C GLY A 170 4.05 12.26 17.22
N LYS A 171 3.44 11.15 16.79
CA LYS A 171 2.95 10.07 17.66
C LYS A 171 2.92 8.74 16.91
N GLN A 172 2.84 7.64 17.67
CA GLN A 172 2.64 6.32 17.10
C GLN A 172 1.32 6.26 16.30
N VAL A 173 1.28 5.40 15.29
CA VAL A 173 0.09 5.16 14.47
C VAL A 173 -0.37 3.71 14.61
N ASN A 174 -1.60 3.42 14.20
CA ASN A 174 -2.09 2.05 14.10
C ASN A 174 -1.98 1.54 12.66
N ALA A 175 -2.22 0.25 12.44
CA ALA A 175 -2.35 -0.30 11.09
C ALA A 175 -3.39 -1.42 11.05
N ILE A 176 -4.15 -1.44 9.95
CA ILE A 176 -5.00 -2.57 9.56
C ILE A 176 -4.41 -3.18 8.28
N ASN A 177 -4.10 -4.47 8.34
CA ASN A 177 -3.49 -5.20 7.24
C ASN A 177 -4.44 -6.26 6.70
N PHE A 178 -4.83 -6.13 5.43
CA PHE A 178 -5.61 -7.13 4.70
C PHE A 178 -4.65 -8.06 3.97
N ASP A 179 -4.40 -9.22 4.55
CA ASP A 179 -3.26 -10.07 4.16
C ASP A 179 -3.49 -11.52 4.59
N ALA A 180 -3.06 -12.46 3.74
CA ALA A 180 -3.04 -13.88 4.07
C ALA A 180 -1.94 -14.22 5.10
N HIS A 181 -0.93 -13.36 5.21
CA HIS A 181 0.19 -13.42 6.13
C HIS A 181 0.06 -12.37 7.23
N SER A 182 0.80 -12.55 8.32
CA SER A 182 0.80 -11.58 9.42
C SER A 182 1.80 -10.45 9.20
N ASP A 183 2.83 -10.71 8.39
CA ASP A 183 4.05 -9.91 8.24
C ASP A 183 4.68 -9.40 9.55
N PHE A 184 4.50 -10.23 10.57
CA PHE A 184 4.99 -10.06 11.93
C PHE A 184 6.08 -11.09 12.28
N ARG A 185 6.97 -11.40 11.32
CA ARG A 185 8.11 -12.31 11.54
C ARG A 185 9.17 -11.67 12.44
N ILE A 186 10.13 -12.47 12.90
CA ILE A 186 11.18 -12.01 13.80
C ILE A 186 12.13 -10.99 13.14
N LEU A 187 12.84 -10.24 13.97
CA LEU A 187 13.85 -9.26 13.56
C LEU A 187 15.17 -9.95 13.19
N GLU A 188 15.22 -10.60 12.03
CA GLU A 188 16.40 -11.35 11.55
C GLU A 188 17.18 -10.65 10.43
N GLY A 189 16.83 -9.39 10.16
CA GLY A 189 17.21 -8.63 8.96
C GLY A 189 15.97 -8.19 8.21
N ARG A 190 15.98 -6.99 7.62
CA ARG A 190 14.80 -6.40 6.96
C ARG A 190 14.42 -7.16 5.69
N HIS A 191 13.15 -7.54 5.57
CA HIS A 191 12.56 -8.18 4.39
C HIS A 191 11.04 -7.93 4.33
N SER A 192 10.31 -8.47 3.36
CA SER A 192 8.87 -8.19 3.20
C SER A 192 8.05 -8.61 4.42
N GLY A 193 8.24 -9.84 4.91
CA GLY A 193 7.41 -10.39 5.99
C GLY A 193 7.70 -9.93 7.43
N ASN A 194 8.42 -8.83 7.66
CA ASN A 194 8.69 -8.32 9.02
C ASN A 194 8.59 -6.80 9.18
N GLY A 195 8.01 -6.06 8.22
CA GLY A 195 7.85 -4.61 8.32
C GLY A 195 7.14 -4.15 9.60
N PHE A 196 6.04 -4.82 9.94
CA PHE A 196 5.23 -4.50 11.11
C PHE A 196 5.94 -4.79 12.43
N SER A 197 6.73 -5.87 12.51
CA SER A 197 7.53 -6.19 13.70
C SER A 197 8.54 -5.10 14.02
N TYR A 198 9.26 -4.61 13.01
CA TYR A 198 10.24 -3.52 13.21
C TYR A 198 9.56 -2.24 13.65
N ALA A 199 8.44 -1.88 13.01
CA ALA A 199 7.69 -0.67 13.38
C ALA A 199 7.12 -0.76 14.80
N PHE A 200 6.72 -1.96 15.23
CA PHE A 200 6.22 -2.24 16.57
C PHE A 200 7.30 -2.15 17.65
N GLU A 201 8.43 -2.82 17.44
CA GLU A 201 9.55 -2.86 18.39
C GLU A 201 10.25 -1.50 18.52
N GLU A 202 10.32 -0.71 17.44
CA GLU A 202 10.80 0.67 17.47
C GLU A 202 9.75 1.69 17.97
N ALA A 203 8.57 1.22 18.39
CA ALA A 203 7.49 2.04 18.92
C ALA A 203 6.96 3.11 17.94
N PHE A 204 6.91 2.83 16.63
CA PHE A 204 6.16 3.62 15.66
C PHE A 204 4.73 3.08 15.44
N LEU A 205 4.54 1.78 15.62
CA LEU A 205 3.24 1.09 15.53
C LEU A 205 2.66 0.85 16.94
N LYS A 206 1.50 1.43 17.23
CA LYS A 206 0.82 1.32 18.53
C LYS A 206 -0.14 0.14 18.60
N ARG A 207 -1.05 0.00 17.64
CA ARG A 207 -1.95 -1.15 17.50
C ARG A 207 -1.88 -1.70 16.08
N TYR A 208 -1.87 -3.02 15.97
CA TYR A 208 -1.82 -3.73 14.70
C TYR A 208 -2.96 -4.73 14.62
N PHE A 209 -3.71 -4.71 13.52
CA PHE A 209 -4.75 -5.69 13.27
C PHE A 209 -4.51 -6.38 11.92
N VAL A 210 -4.45 -7.71 11.90
CA VAL A 210 -4.40 -8.51 10.67
C VAL A 210 -5.80 -9.03 10.35
N PHE A 211 -6.33 -8.64 9.20
CA PHE A 211 -7.63 -9.06 8.71
C PHE A 211 -7.45 -10.13 7.63
N GLY A 212 -7.97 -11.33 7.89
CA GLY A 212 -7.96 -12.41 6.91
C GLY A 212 -6.74 -13.31 6.94
N LEU A 213 -6.02 -13.39 8.05
CA LEU A 213 -4.84 -14.26 8.18
C LEU A 213 -5.18 -15.71 7.80
N HIS A 214 -4.35 -16.36 6.97
CA HIS A 214 -4.53 -17.77 6.63
C HIS A 214 -3.88 -18.67 7.68
N GLU A 215 -4.65 -19.61 8.24
CA GLU A 215 -4.15 -20.49 9.30
C GLU A 215 -3.01 -21.39 8.79
N SER A 216 -3.10 -21.82 7.53
CA SER A 216 -2.11 -22.72 6.90
C SER A 216 -0.78 -22.05 6.56
N TYR A 217 -0.73 -20.72 6.45
CA TYR A 217 0.48 -19.95 6.14
C TYR A 217 1.14 -19.34 7.38
N THR A 218 0.51 -19.51 8.55
CA THR A 218 1.01 -18.95 9.80
C THR A 218 1.80 -19.97 10.59
N SER A 219 3.11 -19.73 10.75
CA SER A 219 3.96 -20.62 11.54
C SER A 219 3.59 -20.63 13.03
N LYS A 220 3.86 -21.74 13.72
CA LYS A 220 3.68 -21.85 15.19
C LYS A 220 4.44 -20.77 15.97
N LYS A 221 5.59 -20.31 15.45
CA LYS A 221 6.39 -19.25 16.08
C LYS A 221 5.67 -17.91 15.98
N VAL A 222 5.17 -17.55 14.80
CA VAL A 222 4.38 -16.34 14.57
C VAL A 222 3.10 -16.37 15.40
N LEU A 223 2.34 -17.47 15.39
CA LEU A 223 1.13 -17.60 16.22
C LEU A 223 1.40 -17.39 17.72
N LYS A 224 2.55 -17.84 18.23
CA LYS A 224 2.94 -17.59 19.63
C LYS A 224 3.23 -16.13 19.91
N VAL A 225 3.85 -15.42 18.95
CA VAL A 225 4.10 -13.97 19.05
C VAL A 225 2.77 -13.21 19.03
N LEU A 226 1.91 -13.50 18.05
CA LEU A 226 0.58 -12.87 17.92
C LEU A 226 -0.34 -13.16 19.11
N LYS A 227 -0.27 -14.37 19.69
CA LYS A 227 -1.08 -14.77 20.86
C LYS A 227 -0.42 -14.44 22.20
N LYS A 228 0.69 -13.69 22.23
CA LYS A 228 1.34 -13.33 23.49
C LYS A 228 0.43 -12.39 24.27
N ARG A 229 -0.41 -12.97 25.13
CA ARG A 229 -1.54 -12.32 25.85
C ARG A 229 -1.16 -11.10 26.69
N GLU A 230 0.12 -10.90 26.98
CA GLU A 230 0.62 -9.70 27.68
C GLU A 230 0.59 -8.46 26.79
N ASP A 231 0.48 -8.61 25.47
CA ASP A 231 0.49 -7.53 24.51
C ASP A 231 -0.83 -7.49 23.71
N ASP A 232 -1.82 -6.76 24.22
CA ASP A 232 -3.12 -6.53 23.54
C ASP A 232 -3.01 -5.50 22.40
N ARG A 233 -1.80 -5.21 21.92
CA ARG A 233 -1.52 -4.30 20.80
C ARG A 233 -1.47 -4.99 19.43
N VAL A 234 -1.57 -6.32 19.39
CA VAL A 234 -1.69 -7.06 18.13
C VAL A 234 -2.92 -7.95 18.17
N ARG A 235 -3.82 -7.79 17.21
CA ARG A 235 -5.03 -8.60 17.05
C ARG A 235 -5.14 -9.12 15.62
N PHE A 236 -5.91 -10.18 15.44
CA PHE A 236 -6.18 -10.71 14.11
C PHE A 236 -7.49 -11.49 14.11
N ASN A 237 -8.05 -11.65 12.91
CA ASN A 237 -9.00 -12.71 12.59
C ASN A 237 -8.45 -13.54 11.44
N THR A 238 -9.06 -14.70 11.18
CA THR A 238 -8.61 -15.57 10.10
C THR A 238 -9.64 -15.65 8.99
N TYR A 239 -9.14 -15.78 7.75
CA TYR A 239 -9.98 -16.11 6.60
C TYR A 239 -10.76 -17.41 6.85
N ASP A 240 -10.12 -18.40 7.48
CA ASP A 240 -10.74 -19.68 7.82
C ASP A 240 -11.92 -19.54 8.80
N GLU A 241 -11.81 -18.70 9.85
CA GLU A 241 -12.92 -18.41 10.77
C GLU A 241 -14.10 -17.73 10.06
N ILE A 242 -13.82 -16.82 9.11
CA ILE A 242 -14.82 -15.98 8.46
C ILE A 242 -15.48 -16.68 7.27
N ALA A 243 -14.69 -17.15 6.30
CA ALA A 243 -15.20 -17.61 5.01
C ALA A 243 -15.41 -19.13 4.94
N ILE A 244 -14.55 -19.91 5.63
CA ILE A 244 -14.55 -21.38 5.54
C ILE A 244 -15.47 -22.00 6.59
N ARG A 245 -15.19 -21.74 7.87
CA ARG A 245 -15.98 -22.28 9.00
C ARG A 245 -17.19 -21.42 9.35
N ARG A 246 -17.18 -20.13 8.95
CA ARG A 246 -18.27 -19.17 9.19
C ARG A 246 -18.62 -19.04 10.67
N GLU A 247 -17.59 -19.07 11.51
CA GLU A 247 -17.66 -18.84 12.95
C GLU A 247 -17.82 -17.35 13.26
N LYS A 248 -17.39 -16.49 12.32
CA LYS A 248 -17.45 -15.02 12.37
C LYS A 248 -18.05 -14.46 11.08
N GLN A 249 -18.61 -13.26 11.16
CA GLN A 249 -19.14 -12.54 9.99
C GLN A 249 -18.17 -11.44 9.55
N PHE A 250 -17.96 -11.33 8.23
CA PHE A 250 -17.03 -10.36 7.64
C PHE A 250 -17.32 -8.92 8.11
N ASP A 251 -18.59 -8.49 8.07
CA ASP A 251 -19.00 -7.14 8.48
C ASP A 251 -18.80 -6.87 9.97
N GLU A 252 -19.15 -7.82 10.83
CA GLU A 252 -18.97 -7.68 12.28
C GLU A 252 -17.48 -7.60 12.65
N GLU A 253 -16.64 -8.37 11.96
CA GLU A 253 -15.20 -8.33 12.15
C GLU A 253 -14.58 -7.02 11.65
N MET A 254 -15.12 -6.42 10.56
CA MET A 254 -14.69 -5.08 10.14
C MET A 254 -15.00 -4.03 11.21
N VAL A 255 -16.20 -4.07 11.81
CA VAL A 255 -16.59 -3.18 12.91
C VAL A 255 -15.65 -3.34 14.11
N GLN A 256 -15.39 -4.58 14.54
CA GLN A 256 -14.49 -4.85 15.66
C GLN A 256 -13.05 -4.39 15.39
N ALA A 257 -12.56 -4.60 14.17
CA ALA A 257 -11.22 -4.16 13.77
C ALA A 257 -11.12 -2.63 13.73
N LEU A 258 -12.13 -1.93 13.21
CA LEU A 258 -12.18 -0.47 13.22
C LEU A 258 -12.26 0.09 14.64
N ASP A 259 -13.14 -0.44 15.48
CA ASP A 259 -13.24 -0.05 16.90
C ASP A 259 -11.92 -0.19 17.65
N TYR A 260 -11.10 -1.16 17.26
CA TYR A 260 -9.79 -1.37 17.84
C TYR A 260 -8.73 -0.34 17.40
N ILE A 261 -8.75 0.14 16.17
CA ILE A 261 -7.70 1.01 15.60
C ILE A 261 -8.09 2.48 15.49
N LYS A 262 -9.38 2.83 15.51
CA LYS A 262 -9.87 4.16 15.09
C LYS A 262 -9.48 5.33 15.99
N ASP A 263 -9.00 5.10 17.20
CA ASP A 263 -8.68 6.17 18.17
C ASP A 263 -7.45 7.01 17.78
N ASP A 264 -6.60 6.50 16.90
CA ASP A 264 -5.38 7.16 16.42
C ASP A 264 -5.28 7.04 14.89
N PRO A 265 -4.48 7.89 14.23
CA PRO A 265 -4.20 7.75 12.80
C PRO A 265 -3.72 6.34 12.48
N PHE A 266 -4.19 5.78 11.37
CA PHE A 266 -3.84 4.42 10.97
C PHE A 266 -3.58 4.28 9.48
N GLY A 267 -2.71 3.33 9.15
CA GLY A 267 -2.49 2.89 7.78
C GLY A 267 -3.47 1.81 7.36
N ILE A 268 -3.94 1.87 6.10
CA ILE A 268 -4.62 0.76 5.43
C ILE A 268 -3.58 0.07 4.54
N GLU A 269 -3.25 -1.17 4.88
CA GLU A 269 -2.25 -1.99 4.20
C GLU A 269 -2.96 -3.12 3.46
N ILE A 270 -2.77 -3.22 2.15
CA ILE A 270 -3.44 -4.18 1.28
C ILE A 270 -2.39 -5.04 0.59
N ASP A 271 -2.30 -6.31 1.01
CA ASP A 271 -1.52 -7.32 0.30
C ASP A 271 -2.37 -7.97 -0.78
N LEU A 272 -1.94 -7.83 -2.04
CA LEU A 272 -2.65 -8.42 -3.17
C LEU A 272 -2.52 -9.96 -3.23
N ASP A 273 -1.60 -10.56 -2.45
CA ASP A 273 -1.48 -12.01 -2.34
C ASP A 273 -2.65 -12.68 -1.59
N ALA A 274 -3.44 -11.89 -0.84
CA ALA A 274 -4.64 -12.36 -0.14
C ALA A 274 -5.83 -12.62 -1.08
N ILE A 275 -5.74 -12.17 -2.34
CA ILE A 275 -6.82 -12.27 -3.32
C ILE A 275 -6.57 -13.42 -4.29
N PRO A 276 -7.52 -14.38 -4.46
CA PRO A 276 -7.36 -15.51 -5.35
C PRO A 276 -7.02 -15.11 -6.79
N GLY A 277 -5.96 -15.71 -7.33
CA GLY A 277 -5.58 -15.58 -8.74
C GLY A 277 -4.97 -14.23 -9.13
N ILE A 278 -4.65 -13.36 -8.17
CA ILE A 278 -3.89 -12.14 -8.44
C ILE A 278 -2.40 -12.47 -8.45
N ALA A 279 -1.71 -12.15 -9.54
CA ALA A 279 -0.29 -12.47 -9.65
C ALA A 279 0.52 -11.68 -8.63
N SER A 280 1.23 -12.42 -7.79
CA SER A 280 2.11 -11.94 -6.72
C SER A 280 3.21 -12.98 -6.47
N SER A 281 4.15 -12.64 -5.59
CA SER A 281 5.19 -13.58 -5.15
C SER A 281 4.61 -14.85 -4.53
N ALA A 282 3.57 -14.70 -3.70
CA ALA A 282 2.90 -15.77 -2.96
C ALA A 282 1.43 -15.97 -3.40
N MET A 283 1.17 -15.91 -4.72
CA MET A 283 -0.18 -16.04 -5.28
C MET A 283 -0.99 -17.21 -4.69
N THR A 284 -2.20 -16.92 -4.23
CA THR A 284 -3.12 -17.89 -3.64
C THR A 284 -4.25 -18.31 -4.59
N CYS A 285 -4.83 -19.49 -4.36
CA CYS A 285 -6.06 -19.95 -5.01
C CYS A 285 -7.32 -19.81 -4.12
N SER A 286 -7.14 -19.46 -2.84
CA SER A 286 -8.20 -19.31 -1.84
C SER A 286 -7.94 -18.06 -1.03
N GLY A 287 -8.99 -17.33 -0.68
CA GLY A 287 -8.91 -16.02 -0.04
C GLY A 287 -10.21 -15.25 -0.28
N PHE A 288 -10.27 -14.03 0.22
CA PHE A 288 -11.43 -13.17 0.00
C PHE A 288 -11.53 -12.70 -1.46
N SER A 289 -12.75 -12.43 -1.90
CA SER A 289 -13.04 -11.89 -3.23
C SER A 289 -12.55 -10.45 -3.40
N VAL A 290 -12.42 -10.02 -4.66
CA VAL A 290 -12.16 -8.62 -4.99
C VAL A 290 -13.26 -7.72 -4.42
N GLU A 291 -14.53 -8.14 -4.48
CA GLU A 291 -15.66 -7.38 -3.94
C GLU A 291 -15.57 -7.19 -2.41
N GLU A 292 -15.14 -8.20 -1.67
CA GLU A 292 -14.90 -8.10 -0.22
C GLU A 292 -13.75 -7.14 0.09
N LEU A 293 -12.65 -7.20 -0.66
CA LEU A 293 -11.56 -6.23 -0.52
C LEU A 293 -12.00 -4.79 -0.83
N ARG A 294 -12.82 -4.58 -1.87
CA ARG A 294 -13.35 -3.25 -2.22
C ARG A 294 -14.29 -2.71 -1.14
N ARG A 295 -15.10 -3.57 -0.51
CA ARG A 295 -15.91 -3.21 0.67
C ARG A 295 -15.04 -2.84 1.85
N PHE A 296 -14.00 -3.62 2.11
CA PHE A 296 -13.03 -3.36 3.18
C PHE A 296 -12.37 -1.98 3.02
N ILE A 297 -11.82 -1.68 1.84
CA ILE A 297 -11.17 -0.38 1.60
C ILE A 297 -12.17 0.78 1.74
N THR A 298 -13.38 0.63 1.20
CA THR A 298 -14.43 1.65 1.37
C THR A 298 -14.74 1.88 2.86
N TYR A 299 -14.91 0.81 3.64
CA TYR A 299 -15.27 0.89 5.05
C TYR A 299 -14.20 1.55 5.91
N PHE A 300 -12.94 1.13 5.79
CA PHE A 300 -11.83 1.73 6.55
C PHE A 300 -11.46 3.12 6.03
N GLY A 301 -11.65 3.37 4.73
CA GLY A 301 -11.40 4.65 4.09
C GLY A 301 -12.33 5.78 4.56
N GLN A 302 -13.52 5.46 5.09
CA GLN A 302 -14.46 6.45 5.65
C GLN A 302 -13.95 7.11 6.94
N SER A 303 -12.94 6.54 7.60
CA SER A 303 -12.42 7.12 8.83
C SER A 303 -11.53 8.33 8.54
N GLU A 304 -11.79 9.44 9.24
CA GLU A 304 -10.91 10.62 9.23
C GLU A 304 -9.48 10.32 9.71
N ASN A 305 -9.29 9.21 10.45
CA ASN A 305 -7.99 8.75 10.92
C ASN A 305 -7.26 7.84 9.92
N ALA A 306 -7.85 7.51 8.76
CA ALA A 306 -7.13 6.82 7.69
C ALA A 306 -6.05 7.73 7.10
N ALA A 307 -4.79 7.48 7.50
CA ALA A 307 -3.67 8.38 7.28
C ALA A 307 -2.95 8.12 5.94
N TYR A 308 -2.99 6.89 5.45
CA TYR A 308 -2.46 6.49 4.14
C TYR A 308 -3.09 5.17 3.68
N LEU A 309 -2.99 4.90 2.38
CA LEU A 309 -3.27 3.61 1.77
C LEU A 309 -1.99 3.07 1.12
N HIS A 310 -1.68 1.80 1.34
CA HIS A 310 -0.59 1.10 0.67
C HIS A 310 -1.12 -0.19 0.03
N ILE A 311 -0.78 -0.39 -1.24
CA ILE A 311 -1.14 -1.58 -2.01
C ILE A 311 0.16 -2.24 -2.50
N CYS A 312 0.50 -3.39 -1.93
CA CYS A 312 1.77 -4.09 -2.13
C CYS A 312 1.62 -5.42 -2.90
N GLU A 313 2.77 -6.04 -3.21
CA GLU A 313 2.95 -7.41 -3.73
C GLU A 313 2.35 -7.75 -5.10
N GLY A 314 1.51 -6.89 -5.67
CA GLY A 314 1.00 -7.04 -7.02
C GLY A 314 2.14 -7.10 -8.04
N ALA A 315 2.24 -8.20 -8.78
CA ALA A 315 3.35 -8.46 -9.68
C ALA A 315 2.86 -8.71 -11.13
N PRO A 316 2.54 -7.66 -11.90
CA PRO A 316 2.23 -7.76 -13.33
C PRO A 316 3.18 -8.65 -14.13
N ASP A 317 4.49 -8.61 -13.87
CA ASP A 317 5.50 -9.43 -14.56
C ASP A 317 5.40 -10.94 -14.24
N LEU A 318 4.70 -11.32 -13.18
CA LEU A 318 4.41 -12.72 -12.84
C LEU A 318 3.05 -13.20 -13.38
N ALA A 319 2.24 -12.29 -13.95
CA ALA A 319 0.95 -12.64 -14.52
C ALA A 319 1.13 -13.31 -15.89
N GLU A 320 0.12 -14.09 -16.31
CA GLU A 320 0.07 -14.56 -17.69
C GLU A 320 0.06 -13.38 -18.67
N ASP A 321 0.84 -13.47 -19.76
CA ASP A 321 1.13 -12.36 -20.69
C ASP A 321 -0.08 -11.54 -21.15
N LYS A 322 -1.27 -12.16 -21.25
CA LYS A 322 -2.50 -11.48 -21.72
C LYS A 322 -3.19 -10.64 -20.65
N ASN A 323 -2.92 -10.87 -19.37
CA ASN A 323 -3.72 -10.35 -18.26
C ASN A 323 -2.94 -9.47 -17.27
N ALA A 324 -1.63 -9.24 -17.46
CA ALA A 324 -0.81 -8.38 -16.58
C ALA A 324 -1.41 -6.97 -16.33
N HIS A 325 -2.15 -6.44 -17.30
CA HIS A 325 -2.83 -5.15 -17.21
C HIS A 325 -4.01 -5.14 -16.20
N LEU A 326 -4.59 -6.30 -15.87
CA LEU A 326 -5.72 -6.40 -14.95
C LEU A 326 -5.32 -6.08 -13.51
N ILE A 327 -4.07 -6.33 -13.13
CA ILE A 327 -3.55 -5.95 -11.80
C ILE A 327 -3.54 -4.43 -11.65
N GLY A 328 -3.07 -3.70 -12.67
CA GLY A 328 -3.15 -2.24 -12.68
C GLY A 328 -4.59 -1.73 -12.60
N LYS A 329 -5.52 -2.42 -13.26
CA LYS A 329 -6.96 -2.10 -13.19
C LYS A 329 -7.54 -2.35 -11.79
N LEU A 330 -7.17 -3.45 -11.14
CA LEU A 330 -7.55 -3.75 -9.76
C LEU A 330 -7.05 -2.66 -8.82
N ILE A 331 -5.75 -2.34 -8.85
CA ILE A 331 -5.14 -1.27 -8.03
C ILE A 331 -5.91 0.04 -8.22
N GLY A 332 -6.24 0.39 -9.46
CA GLY A 332 -7.03 1.60 -9.72
C GLY A 332 -8.43 1.57 -9.09
N TYR A 333 -9.14 0.42 -9.11
CA TYR A 333 -10.43 0.30 -8.41
C TYR A 333 -10.26 0.57 -6.92
N LEU A 334 -9.29 -0.09 -6.27
CA LEU A 334 -9.00 0.04 -4.85
C LEU A 334 -8.72 1.50 -4.46
N ILE A 335 -7.93 2.21 -5.26
CA ILE A 335 -7.63 3.64 -5.06
C ILE A 335 -8.90 4.48 -5.17
N THR A 336 -9.73 4.26 -6.20
CA THR A 336 -10.96 5.03 -6.33
C THR A 336 -11.98 4.71 -5.24
N ASP A 337 -12.00 3.50 -4.71
CA ASP A 337 -12.89 3.13 -3.60
C ASP A 337 -12.45 3.86 -2.32
N PHE A 338 -11.14 3.92 -2.04
CA PHE A 338 -10.61 4.71 -0.92
C PHE A 338 -10.91 6.21 -1.03
N MET A 339 -10.82 6.77 -2.23
CA MET A 339 -11.17 8.17 -2.46
C MET A 339 -12.66 8.42 -2.25
N LYS A 340 -13.53 7.59 -2.83
CA LYS A 340 -14.99 7.73 -2.72
C LYS A 340 -15.50 7.63 -1.29
N ALA A 341 -14.85 6.81 -0.47
CA ALA A 341 -15.17 6.68 0.95
C ALA A 341 -15.16 8.01 1.73
N ASN A 342 -14.50 9.04 1.20
CA ASN A 342 -14.32 10.33 1.83
C ASN A 342 -15.08 11.50 1.13
N HIS A 343 -15.90 11.21 0.11
CA HIS A 343 -16.51 12.23 -0.75
C HIS A 343 -18.03 12.36 -0.63
N GLU A 344 -18.73 11.47 0.07
CA GLU A 344 -20.21 11.47 0.09
C GLU A 344 -20.85 12.68 0.80
N GLU A 345 -20.09 13.51 1.54
CA GLU A 345 -20.65 14.67 2.26
C GLU A 345 -20.58 16.02 1.50
N GLU A 346 -19.79 16.16 0.43
CA GLU A 346 -19.57 17.46 -0.23
C GLU A 346 -20.63 17.83 -1.30
N GLU A 347 -21.44 16.90 -1.80
CA GLU A 347 -22.34 17.13 -2.95
C GLU A 347 -23.84 17.22 -2.61
N GLU A 348 -24.30 16.96 -1.37
CA GLU A 348 -25.72 17.19 -1.02
C GLU A 348 -26.10 18.69 -1.00
N GLU A 349 -25.14 19.62 -0.93
CA GLU A 349 -25.41 21.07 -0.93
C GLU A 349 -25.36 21.74 -2.32
N VAL A 350 -24.95 21.04 -3.39
CA VAL A 350 -24.71 21.68 -4.71
C VAL A 350 -25.77 21.33 -5.76
N ASP A 351 -26.64 20.35 -5.48
CA ASP A 351 -27.70 19.89 -6.40
C ASP A 351 -29.15 20.09 -5.86
N LEU A 352 -29.35 21.01 -4.89
CA LEU A 352 -30.65 21.60 -4.52
C LEU A 352 -30.65 23.11 -4.80
#